data_AF-A0A699X7P5-F1
#
_entry.id   AF-A0A699X7P5-F1
#
_cell.length_a   1.000
_cell.length_b   1.000
_cell.length_c   1.000
_cell.angle_alpha   90.00
_cell.angle_beta   90.00
_cell.angle_gamma   90.00
#
_symmetry.space_group_name_H-M   'P 1'
#
loop_
_entity.id
_entity.type
_entity.pdbx_description
1 polymer ?
#
loop_
_entity_poly.entity_id
_entity_poly.type
_entity_poly.pdbx_seq_one_letter_code
_entity_poly.pdbx_strand_id
1 'polypeptide(L)' 'MVPDEEDRVERFNAGLPNNIQGNVIVANPTKLQDAIRIANQLMDKKLQGYDARSVENKRRMESNLRDNHGQQ' A
#
# COMPACT_ATOMS: atom_id res chain seq x y z
N MET A 1 25.26 21.57 9.24
CA MET A 1 23.97 22.06 9.79
C MET A 1 23.03 20.87 9.83
N VAL A 2 22.39 20.59 10.96
CA VAL A 2 21.41 19.50 11.06
C VAL A 2 20.08 20.02 10.50
N PRO A 3 19.42 19.29 9.58
CA PRO A 3 18.12 19.70 9.06
C PRO A 3 17.04 19.59 10.13
N ASP A 4 16.13 20.55 10.14
CA ASP A 4 14.97 20.58 11.02
C ASP A 4 13.95 19.47 10.64
N GLU A 5 12.95 19.22 11.49
CA GLU A 5 11.94 18.19 11.21
C GLU A 5 11.14 18.50 9.94
N GLU A 6 10.84 19.77 9.67
CA GLU A 6 10.11 20.17 8.47
C GLU A 6 10.92 19.84 7.19
N ASP A 7 12.21 20.19 7.12
CA ASP A 7 13.07 19.85 5.98
C ASP A 7 13.13 18.33 5.75
N ARG A 8 13.17 17.56 6.84
CA ARG A 8 13.18 16.10 6.78
C ARG A 8 11.88 15.53 6.23
N VAL A 9 10.74 16.08 6.64
CA VAL A 9 9.41 15.70 6.13
C VAL A 9 9.28 16.07 4.65
N GLU A 10 9.70 17.26 4.26
CA GLU A 10 9.66 17.70 2.85
C GLU A 10 10.52 16.82 1.95
N ARG A 11 11.75 16.52 2.36
CA ARG A 11 12.65 15.61 1.64
C ARG A 11 12.07 14.20 1.52
N PHE A 12 11.43 13.70 2.57
CA PHE A 12 10.76 12.41 2.54
C PHE A 12 9.59 12.42 1.55
N ASN A 13 8.73 13.44 1.62
CA ASN A 13 7.58 13.59 0.74
C ASN A 13 7.99 13.72 -0.74
N ALA A 14 9.09 14.43 -1.02
CA ALA A 14 9.63 14.56 -2.38
C ALA A 14 10.17 13.24 -2.97
N GLY A 15 10.55 12.28 -2.13
CA GLY A 15 11.03 10.96 -2.56
C GLY A 15 9.94 9.90 -2.74
N LEU A 16 8.67 10.22 -2.43
CA LEU A 16 7.57 9.26 -2.50
C LEU A 16 7.01 9.13 -3.93
N PRO A 17 6.54 7.94 -4.32
CA PRO A 17 5.80 7.80 -5.57
C PRO A 17 4.47 8.56 -5.51
N ASN A 18 4.05 9.14 -6.64
CA ASN A 18 2.86 10.01 -6.76
C ASN A 18 1.58 9.41 -6.13
N ASN A 19 1.43 8.08 -6.18
CA ASN A 19 0.28 7.36 -5.66
C ASN A 19 0.22 7.32 -4.11
N ILE A 20 1.33 7.55 -3.43
CA ILE A 20 1.43 7.67 -1.96
C ILE A 20 1.58 9.15 -1.58
N GLN A 21 2.42 9.90 -2.32
CA GLN A 21 2.80 11.28 -2.03
C GLN A 21 1.59 12.20 -1.80
N GLY A 22 0.60 12.17 -2.70
CA GLY A 22 -0.58 13.04 -2.56
C GLY A 22 -1.36 12.78 -1.26
N ASN A 23 -1.47 11.52 -0.84
CA ASN A 23 -2.17 11.17 0.41
C ASN A 23 -1.36 11.58 1.65
N VAL A 24 -0.03 11.48 1.60
CA VAL A 24 0.85 11.91 2.70
C VAL A 24 0.82 13.44 2.83
N ILE A 25 0.83 14.19 1.73
CA ILE A 25 0.69 15.66 1.74
C ILE A 25 -0.64 16.08 2.36
N VAL A 26 -1.75 15.43 1.98
CA VAL A 26 -3.09 15.72 2.54
C VAL A 26 -3.15 15.47 4.05
N ALA A 27 -2.45 14.44 4.53
CA ALA A 27 -2.39 14.14 5.96
C ALA A 27 -1.53 15.13 6.76
N ASN A 28 -0.76 15.99 6.08
CA ASN A 28 0.08 17.06 6.63
C ASN A 28 0.86 16.66 7.91
N PRO A 29 1.72 15.63 7.84
CA PRO A 29 2.46 15.16 9.00
C PRO A 29 3.47 16.22 9.48
N THR A 30 3.47 16.50 10.77
CA THR A 30 4.43 17.42 11.41
C THR A 30 5.75 16.75 11.80
N LYS A 31 5.81 15.41 11.76
CA LYS A 31 7.00 14.63 12.13
C LYS A 31 7.35 13.65 11.02
N LEU A 32 8.64 13.39 10.86
CA LEU A 32 9.11 12.41 9.87
C LEU A 32 8.55 11.00 10.13
N GLN A 33 8.44 10.60 11.40
CA GLN A 33 7.88 9.29 11.75
C GLN A 33 6.41 9.15 11.35
N ASP A 34 5.62 10.23 11.44
CA ASP A 34 4.23 10.22 11.01
C ASP A 34 4.12 10.05 9.50
N ALA A 35 4.94 10.78 8.73
CA ALA A 35 5.01 10.63 7.27
C ALA A 35 5.36 9.18 6.87
N ILE A 36 6.35 8.58 7.53
CA ILE A 36 6.76 7.19 7.32
C ILE A 36 5.63 6.21 7.65
N ARG A 37 4.94 6.41 8.78
CA ARG A 37 3.82 5.56 9.20
C ARG A 37 2.68 5.61 8.18
N ILE A 38 2.28 6.80 7.74
CA ILE A 38 1.20 7.00 6.76
C ILE A 38 1.58 6.35 5.43
N ALA A 39 2.80 6.57 4.94
CA ALA A 39 3.29 5.96 3.70
C ALA A 39 3.24 4.42 3.78
N ASN A 40 3.68 3.83 4.89
CA ASN A 40 3.62 2.38 5.10
C ASN A 40 2.19 1.85 5.16
N GLN A 41 1.25 2.54 5.83
CA GLN A 41 -0.16 2.13 5.86
C GLN A 41 -0.79 2.16 4.46
N LEU A 42 -0.41 3.12 3.62
CA LEU A 42 -0.90 3.21 2.25
C LEU A 42 -0.32 2.11 1.35
N MET A 43 0.91 1.67 1.59
CA MET A 43 1.49 0.50 0.92
C MET A 43 0.85 -0.80 1.39
N ASP A 44 0.65 -0.96 2.69
CA ASP A 44 0.05 -2.15 3.30
C ASP A 44 -1.40 -2.37 2.86
N LYS A 45 -2.20 -1.30 2.78
CA LYS A 45 -3.57 -1.37 2.25
C LYS A 45 -3.64 -1.92 0.82
N LYS A 46 -2.63 -1.64 -0.03
CA LYS A 46 -2.57 -2.21 -1.37
C LYS A 46 -2.17 -3.69 -1.34
N LEU A 47 -1.27 -4.08 -0.43
CA LEU A 47 -0.87 -5.46 -0.21
C LEU A 47 -2.03 -6.31 0.33
N GLN A 48 -2.79 -5.82 1.32
CA GLN A 48 -3.99 -6.50 1.81
C GLN A 48 -5.05 -6.67 0.71
N GLY A 49 -5.24 -5.66 -0.15
CA GLY A 49 -6.15 -5.76 -1.29
C GLY A 49 -5.70 -6.83 -2.30
N TYR A 50 -4.40 -6.98 -2.51
CA TYR A 50 -3.84 -8.02 -3.37
C TYR A 50 -3.95 -9.41 -2.75
N ASP A 51 -3.67 -9.56 -1.47
CA ASP A 51 -3.74 -10.84 -0.75
C ASP A 51 -5.19 -11.36 -0.67
N ALA A 52 -6.13 -10.49 -0.30
CA ALA A 52 -7.56 -10.82 -0.27
C ALA A 52 -8.09 -11.24 -1.64
N ARG A 53 -7.72 -10.50 -2.70
CA ARG A 53 -8.11 -10.83 -4.07
C ARG A 53 -7.43 -12.10 -4.57
N SER A 54 -6.18 -12.35 -4.17
CA SER A 54 -5.43 -13.56 -4.53
C SER A 54 -6.05 -14.81 -3.89
N VAL A 55 -6.44 -14.74 -2.61
CA VAL A 55 -7.16 -15.82 -1.90
C VAL A 55 -8.51 -16.12 -2.55
N GLU A 56 -9.27 -15.09 -2.93
CA GLU A 56 -10.53 -15.29 -3.66
C GLU A 56 -10.30 -15.91 -5.05
N ASN A 57 -9.33 -15.39 -5.81
CA ASN A 57 -9.01 -15.89 -7.14
C ASN A 57 -8.51 -17.35 -7.12
N LYS A 58 -7.71 -17.72 -6.11
CA LYS A 58 -7.27 -19.10 -5.90
C LYS A 58 -8.44 -20.04 -5.61
N ARG A 59 -9.37 -19.66 -4.71
CA ARG A 59 -10.59 -20.45 -4.44
C ARG A 59 -11.44 -20.64 -5.69
N ARG A 60 -11.58 -19.62 -6.53
CA ARG A 60 -12.32 -19.73 -7.81
C ARG A 60 -11.62 -20.65 -8.81
N MET A 61 -10.29 -20.60 -8.90
CA MET A 61 -9.52 -21.47 -9.79
C MET A 61 -9.61 -22.95 -9.38
N GLU A 62 -9.52 -23.25 -8.07
CA GLU A 62 -9.70 -24.61 -7.56
C GLU A 62 -11.15 -25.13 -7.75
N SER A 63 -12.15 -24.26 -7.61
CA SER A 63 -13.56 -24.62 -7.87
C SER A 63 -13.81 -24.96 -9.34
N ASN A 64 -13.28 -24.17 -10.28
CA ASN A 64 -13.44 -24.42 -11.71
C ASN A 64 -12.74 -25.71 -12.17
N LEU A 65 -11.62 -26.09 -11.54
CA LEU A 65 -10.92 -27.34 -11.83
C LEU A 65 -11.72 -28.58 -11.39
N ARG A 66 -12.41 -28.49 -10.24
CA ARG A 66 -13.28 -29.57 -9.74
C ARG A 66 -14.54 -29.78 -10.57
N ASP A 67 -15.10 -28.71 -11.13
CA ASP A 67 -16.33 -28.78 -11.93
C ASP A 67 -16.08 -29.44 -13.31
N ASN A 68 -14.92 -29.18 -13.92
CA ASN A 68 -14.53 -29.77 -15.21
C ASN A 68 -14.16 -31.28 -15.13
N HIS A 69 -14.11 -31.88 -13.94
CA HIS A 69 -13.84 -33.30 -13.75
C HIS A 69 -15.13 -34.15 -13.60
N GLY A 70 -16.30 -33.50 -13.59
CA GLY A 70 -17.62 -34.16 -13.54
C GLY A 70 -18.34 -34.25 -14.88
N GLN A 71 -17.75 -33.74 -15.96
CA GLN A 71 -18.32 -33.76 -17.30
C GLN A 71 -17.41 -34.56 -18.25
N GLN A 72 -17.51 -35.88 -18.16
CA GLN A 72 -17.19 -36.81 -19.24
C GLN A 72 -18.46 -37.57 -19.61
#